data_AF-A0A9D8FXL5-F1
#
_entry.id   AF-A0A9D8FXL5-F1
#
_cell.length_a   1.000
_cell.length_b   1.000
_cell.length_c   1.000
_cell.angle_alpha   90.00
_cell.angle_beta   90.00
_cell.angle_gamma   90.00
#
_symmetry.space_group_name_H-M   'P 1'
#
loop_
_entity.id
_entity.type
_entity.pdbx_description
1 polymer ?
#
loop_
_entity_poly.entity_id
_entity_poly.type
_entity_poly.pdbx_seq_one_letter_code
_entity_poly.pdbx_strand_id
1 'polypeptide(L)'
;MKRTMVFSVVMLIVIVACAPTSPPTPLLSGEGQRGEVTATPVPPTATAIPSPTPVPPTATIPAPTATRVPATPTPPLLPSPTRGGAGGEVANCAASNTLEELGACIAAKMPRRDTSGYVVPIKQVQDAWKMVTAQMLAGKCDDIVLPDNLKIAYTVGTFTDKQNNASYCVLMETRDENKDNRIDRAWGTFIVNNQPTRELSIQAPHPIYDIATETQAMAVFKGVNARSFLLAGSHRDANPARSTCQPTSGEGEADAAHNDTSLFFIATQALSDYYNANGKEWTAIQFHGMGTSSCPGVDAFLTYGFSAPPKPGDQILDLRAKIAARDQKWVITVPGDSPACNLIGGTNVGGRLLNNVPAEQVCSIGASAYTGRFIHIEQKTNLRAAIADWIAAINAVWK
;
A
#
# COMPACT_ATOMS: atom_id res chain seq x y z
N MET A 1 4.87 -49.19 50.44
CA MET A 1 5.55 -47.99 50.98
C MET A 1 6.02 -47.14 49.82
N LYS A 2 5.23 -46.12 49.44
CA LYS A 2 5.52 -45.17 48.37
C LYS A 2 6.07 -43.89 49.00
N ARG A 3 7.29 -43.48 48.63
CA ARG A 3 7.90 -42.22 49.06
C ARG A 3 7.63 -41.15 48.00
N THR A 4 6.97 -40.09 48.43
CA THR A 4 6.67 -38.87 47.67
C THR A 4 7.93 -38.00 47.62
N MET A 5 8.41 -37.65 46.42
CA MET A 5 9.42 -36.60 46.23
C MET A 5 8.71 -35.28 45.97
N VAL A 6 9.03 -34.27 46.77
CA VAL A 6 8.63 -32.87 46.58
C VAL A 6 9.83 -32.15 45.98
N PHE A 7 9.67 -31.58 44.78
CA PHE A 7 10.64 -30.66 44.18
C PHE A 7 10.21 -29.22 44.48
N SER A 8 10.99 -28.51 45.31
CA SER A 8 10.91 -27.06 45.46
C SER A 8 11.89 -26.41 44.48
N VAL A 9 11.37 -25.61 43.54
CA VAL A 9 12.17 -24.74 42.68
C VAL A 9 12.23 -23.36 43.31
N VAL A 10 13.43 -22.95 43.71
CA VAL A 10 13.75 -21.61 44.22
C VAL A 10 13.92 -20.66 43.03
N MET A 11 13.07 -19.64 42.96
CA MET A 11 13.14 -18.57 41.96
C MET A 11 14.07 -17.47 42.47
N LEU A 12 15.18 -17.25 41.76
CA LEU A 12 16.15 -16.18 42.05
C LEU A 12 15.67 -14.88 41.40
N ILE A 13 15.24 -13.91 42.20
CA ILE A 13 14.89 -12.56 41.77
C ILE A 13 16.12 -11.67 41.96
N VAL A 14 16.65 -11.11 40.87
CA VAL A 14 17.68 -10.05 40.92
C VAL A 14 16.96 -8.70 40.90
N ILE A 15 16.98 -8.01 42.05
CA ILE A 15 16.52 -6.63 42.23
C ILE A 15 17.75 -5.72 42.09
N VAL A 16 17.80 -4.87 41.06
CA VAL A 16 18.76 -3.76 40.99
C VAL A 16 18.07 -2.52 41.55
N ALA A 17 18.54 -2.08 42.72
CA ALA A 17 18.11 -0.86 43.38
C ALA A 17 19.03 0.31 42.96
N CYS A 18 18.42 1.41 42.50
CA CYS A 18 19.04 2.72 42.50
C CYS A 18 18.14 3.65 43.33
N ALA A 19 18.74 4.29 44.34
CA ALA A 19 18.12 5.25 45.25
C ALA A 19 19.04 6.50 45.35
N PRO A 20 18.62 7.59 46.01
CA PRO A 20 18.36 8.86 45.34
C PRO A 20 19.29 9.99 45.80
N THR A 21 19.31 11.11 45.06
CA THR A 21 19.81 12.39 45.61
C THR A 21 18.86 13.53 45.24
N SER A 22 18.57 14.37 46.24
CA SER A 22 17.86 15.65 46.18
C SER A 22 18.50 16.59 47.23
N PRO A 23 18.08 17.87 47.38
CA PRO A 23 18.72 19.08 46.85
C PRO A 23 19.31 19.98 47.98
N PRO A 24 19.67 21.26 47.72
CA PRO A 24 18.71 22.35 48.00
C PRO A 24 18.77 23.63 47.10
N THR A 25 17.69 24.40 47.26
CA THR A 25 17.20 25.73 46.78
C THR A 25 17.97 26.96 47.36
N PRO A 26 17.55 28.26 47.25
CA PRO A 26 16.76 29.05 46.26
C PRO A 26 17.32 30.51 45.99
N LEU A 27 16.55 31.31 45.20
CA LEU A 27 16.14 32.73 45.41
C LEU A 27 16.61 33.88 44.45
N LEU A 28 15.65 34.80 44.26
CA LEU A 28 15.62 36.18 43.70
C LEU A 28 15.45 36.32 42.17
N SER A 29 14.27 36.68 41.64
CA SER A 29 13.48 37.94 41.70
C SER A 29 14.03 39.05 40.79
N GLY A 30 13.21 39.51 39.85
CA GLY A 30 13.48 40.67 39.01
C GLY A 30 12.33 40.96 38.05
N GLU A 31 11.37 41.76 38.51
CA GLU A 31 10.33 42.41 37.70
C GLU A 31 10.95 43.28 36.59
N GLY A 32 10.23 43.39 35.47
CA GLY A 32 10.57 44.30 34.38
C GLY A 32 9.46 44.40 33.36
N GLN A 33 8.45 45.23 33.66
CA GLN A 33 7.45 45.73 32.72
C GLN A 33 8.10 46.29 31.43
N ARG A 34 7.50 46.00 30.27
CA ARG A 34 7.21 46.99 29.21
C ARG A 34 6.48 46.38 28.01
N GLY A 35 5.41 47.06 27.59
CA GLY A 35 5.17 47.32 26.18
C GLY A 35 4.19 46.40 25.47
N GLU A 36 2.91 46.57 25.76
CA GLU A 36 1.82 46.26 24.83
C GLU A 36 1.96 47.14 23.58
N VAL A 37 2.21 46.53 22.42
CA VAL A 37 2.08 47.20 21.11
C VAL A 37 1.13 46.35 20.27
N THR A 38 -0.12 46.79 20.26
CA THR A 38 -1.16 46.38 19.33
C THR A 38 -0.79 46.85 17.92
N ALA A 39 -0.34 45.92 17.07
CA ALA A 39 -0.27 46.13 15.63
C ALA A 39 -1.37 45.31 14.96
N THR A 40 -2.39 46.00 14.48
CA THR A 40 -3.42 45.47 13.59
C THR A 40 -2.79 45.06 12.24
N PRO A 41 -3.14 43.88 11.67
CA PRO A 41 -2.67 43.53 10.34
C PRO A 41 -3.45 44.32 9.28
N VAL A 42 -2.71 45.06 8.45
CA VAL A 42 -3.20 45.68 7.22
C VAL A 42 -3.39 44.56 6.17
N PRO A 43 -4.53 44.47 5.48
CA PRO A 43 -4.74 43.48 4.43
C PRO A 43 -3.89 43.83 3.19
N PRO A 44 -3.31 42.84 2.49
CA PRO A 44 -2.57 43.09 1.26
C PRO A 44 -3.49 43.58 0.15
N THR A 45 -3.11 44.68 -0.48
CA THR A 45 -3.73 45.26 -1.67
C THR A 45 -3.75 44.23 -2.81
N ALA A 46 -4.95 43.89 -3.29
CA ALA A 46 -5.15 43.03 -4.44
C ALA A 46 -4.49 43.67 -5.68
N THR A 47 -3.46 43.02 -6.21
CA THR A 47 -2.87 43.40 -7.49
C THR A 47 -3.72 42.79 -8.60
N ALA A 48 -4.21 43.65 -9.50
CA ALA A 48 -5.07 43.25 -10.61
C ALA A 48 -4.36 42.24 -11.53
N ILE A 49 -5.02 41.12 -11.78
CA ILE A 49 -4.61 40.12 -12.76
C ILE A 49 -4.91 40.70 -14.17
N PRO A 50 -3.93 40.77 -15.08
CA PRO A 50 -4.20 41.18 -16.46
C PRO A 50 -5.04 40.13 -17.19
N SER A 51 -6.06 40.59 -17.91
CA SER A 51 -6.95 39.77 -18.73
C SER A 51 -6.19 38.90 -19.72
N PRO A 52 -6.63 37.65 -19.97
CA PRO A 52 -6.01 36.78 -20.96
C PRO A 52 -6.21 37.35 -22.37
N THR A 53 -5.13 37.36 -23.13
CA THR A 53 -5.11 37.71 -24.56
C THR A 53 -5.91 36.69 -25.36
N PRO A 54 -6.64 37.09 -26.42
CA PRO A 54 -7.43 36.15 -27.23
C PRO A 54 -6.51 35.19 -27.99
N VAL A 55 -6.79 33.90 -27.90
CA VAL A 55 -6.12 32.86 -28.70
C VAL A 55 -6.61 32.96 -30.15
N PRO A 56 -5.72 33.03 -31.16
CA PRO A 56 -6.11 33.03 -32.56
C PRO A 56 -6.72 31.68 -32.98
N PRO A 57 -7.67 31.66 -33.93
CA PRO A 57 -8.34 30.44 -34.34
C PRO A 57 -7.37 29.45 -34.99
N THR A 58 -7.40 28.21 -34.51
CA THR A 58 -6.67 27.06 -35.04
C THR A 58 -7.03 26.81 -36.51
N ALA A 59 -6.02 26.78 -37.38
CA ALA A 59 -6.18 26.42 -38.78
C ALA A 59 -6.61 24.95 -38.91
N THR A 60 -7.70 24.71 -39.64
CA THR A 60 -8.25 23.39 -39.94
C THR A 60 -7.31 22.64 -40.89
N ILE A 61 -6.76 21.51 -40.45
CA ILE A 61 -6.00 20.59 -41.31
C ILE A 61 -7.01 19.74 -42.11
N PRO A 62 -6.90 19.65 -43.45
CA PRO A 62 -7.79 18.82 -44.24
C PRO A 62 -7.47 17.32 -44.05
N ALA A 63 -8.53 16.51 -44.02
CA ALA A 63 -8.46 15.07 -43.87
C ALA A 63 -7.70 14.40 -45.04
N PRO A 64 -6.90 13.34 -44.79
CA PRO A 64 -6.22 12.61 -45.85
C PRO A 64 -7.20 11.75 -46.66
N THR A 65 -7.14 11.92 -47.97
CA THR A 65 -7.88 11.14 -48.98
C THR A 65 -7.44 9.68 -48.96
N ALA A 66 -8.38 8.77 -48.68
CA ALA A 66 -8.15 7.34 -48.72
C ALA A 66 -7.92 6.87 -50.16
N THR A 67 -6.71 6.40 -50.45
CA THR A 67 -6.38 5.75 -51.73
C THR A 67 -6.36 4.24 -51.51
N ARG A 68 -7.17 3.52 -52.28
CA ARG A 68 -7.41 2.08 -52.18
C ARG A 68 -6.21 1.30 -52.74
N VAL A 69 -5.51 0.55 -51.88
CA VAL A 69 -4.43 -0.38 -52.27
C VAL A 69 -5.05 -1.73 -52.69
N PRO A 70 -4.58 -2.40 -53.77
CA PRO A 70 -5.09 -3.70 -54.20
C PRO A 70 -4.63 -4.83 -53.27
N ALA A 71 -5.51 -5.81 -53.04
CA ALA A 71 -5.25 -6.99 -52.21
C ALA A 71 -4.16 -7.90 -52.82
N THR A 72 -3.19 -8.28 -52.00
CA THR A 72 -2.13 -9.26 -52.32
C THR A 72 -2.57 -10.66 -51.84
N PRO A 73 -2.28 -11.74 -52.59
CA PRO A 73 -2.76 -13.08 -52.26
C PRO A 73 -2.10 -13.66 -51.00
N THR A 74 -2.93 -14.37 -50.21
CA THR A 74 -2.59 -15.01 -48.94
C THR A 74 -1.63 -16.21 -49.15
N PRO A 75 -0.49 -16.27 -48.45
CA PRO A 75 0.36 -17.47 -48.43
C PRO A 75 -0.21 -18.57 -47.51
N PRO A 76 0.14 -19.85 -47.73
CA PRO A 76 -0.44 -20.96 -47.00
C PRO A 76 -0.07 -20.97 -45.52
N LEU A 77 -1.04 -21.38 -44.69
CA LEU A 77 -0.94 -21.53 -43.24
C LEU A 77 0.20 -22.49 -42.86
N LEU A 78 1.19 -21.96 -42.14
CA LEU A 78 2.14 -22.75 -41.37
C LEU A 78 1.46 -23.29 -40.10
N PRO A 79 1.80 -24.50 -39.63
CA PRO A 79 1.22 -25.08 -38.43
C PRO A 79 1.56 -24.23 -37.21
N SER A 80 0.54 -24.03 -36.36
CA SER A 80 0.64 -23.30 -35.10
C SER A 80 1.78 -23.84 -34.24
N PRO A 81 2.63 -22.98 -33.66
CA PRO A 81 3.57 -23.44 -32.66
C PRO A 81 2.78 -23.98 -31.47
N THR A 82 3.09 -25.22 -31.12
CA THR A 82 2.58 -25.94 -29.96
C THR A 82 2.69 -25.10 -28.70
N ARG A 83 1.55 -25.02 -28.01
CA ARG A 83 1.34 -24.50 -26.67
C ARG A 83 2.41 -25.06 -25.72
N GLY A 84 3.44 -24.26 -25.44
CA GLY A 84 4.42 -24.55 -24.40
C GLY A 84 3.80 -24.29 -23.04
N GLY A 85 3.07 -25.28 -22.54
CA GLY A 85 2.76 -25.36 -21.12
C GLY A 85 4.05 -25.65 -20.35
N ALA A 86 4.42 -24.73 -19.47
CA ALA A 86 5.22 -24.98 -18.28
C ALA A 86 5.07 -23.75 -17.39
N GLY A 87 4.32 -23.89 -16.29
CA GLY A 87 4.42 -22.94 -15.19
C GLY A 87 5.89 -22.84 -14.80
N GLY A 88 6.47 -21.65 -14.94
CA GLY A 88 7.84 -21.42 -14.50
C GLY A 88 7.94 -21.77 -13.02
N GLU A 89 8.92 -22.60 -12.66
CA GLU A 89 9.23 -22.93 -11.28
C GLU A 89 9.49 -21.64 -10.48
N VAL A 90 8.58 -21.33 -9.57
CA VAL A 90 8.70 -20.26 -8.56
C VAL A 90 9.67 -20.77 -7.48
N ALA A 91 10.96 -20.88 -7.77
CA ALA A 91 11.90 -21.68 -6.97
C ALA A 91 11.96 -21.34 -5.45
N ASN A 92 11.44 -20.19 -5.02
CA ASN A 92 11.41 -19.80 -3.61
C ASN A 92 10.07 -20.01 -2.89
N CYS A 93 8.95 -20.22 -3.61
CA CYS A 93 7.61 -20.43 -3.03
C CYS A 93 6.70 -21.41 -3.83
N ALA A 94 7.26 -22.20 -4.75
CA ALA A 94 6.53 -23.10 -5.66
C ALA A 94 5.66 -24.16 -4.97
N ALA A 95 5.96 -24.50 -3.71
CA ALA A 95 5.18 -25.47 -2.94
C ALA A 95 3.83 -24.92 -2.44
N SER A 96 3.58 -23.61 -2.58
CA SER A 96 2.36 -22.96 -2.10
C SER A 96 1.15 -23.42 -2.93
N ASN A 97 0.11 -23.88 -2.24
CA ASN A 97 -1.14 -24.36 -2.84
C ASN A 97 -2.25 -23.30 -2.79
N THR A 98 -2.15 -22.34 -1.89
CA THR A 98 -3.11 -21.23 -1.76
C THR A 98 -2.40 -19.88 -1.83
N LEU A 99 -3.15 -18.81 -2.11
CA LEU A 99 -2.61 -17.46 -2.07
C LEU A 99 -2.09 -17.08 -0.68
N GLU A 100 -2.75 -17.55 0.39
CA GLU A 100 -2.31 -17.32 1.76
C GLU A 100 -0.96 -18.01 2.04
N GLU A 101 -0.78 -19.25 1.58
CA GLU A 101 0.51 -19.95 1.67
C GLU A 101 1.59 -19.22 0.87
N LEU A 102 1.26 -18.72 -0.32
CA LEU A 102 2.16 -17.96 -1.17
C LEU A 102 2.58 -16.65 -0.48
N GLY A 103 1.63 -15.89 0.04
CA GLY A 103 1.87 -14.64 0.77
C GLY A 103 2.73 -14.85 2.02
N ALA A 104 2.43 -15.88 2.81
CA ALA A 104 3.22 -16.24 3.98
C ALA A 104 4.65 -16.65 3.61
N CYS A 105 4.81 -17.43 2.53
CA CYS A 105 6.11 -17.80 2.01
C CYS A 105 6.92 -16.57 1.58
N ILE A 106 6.35 -15.68 0.76
CA ILE A 106 7.01 -14.43 0.32
C ILE A 106 7.45 -13.61 1.53
N ALA A 107 6.56 -13.38 2.49
CA ALA A 107 6.85 -12.60 3.70
C ALA A 107 7.98 -13.19 4.56
N ALA A 108 8.11 -14.52 4.60
CA ALA A 108 9.20 -15.18 5.31
C ALA A 108 10.58 -14.87 4.69
N LYS A 109 10.62 -14.61 3.38
CA LYS A 109 11.84 -14.33 2.60
C LYS A 109 12.23 -12.86 2.56
N MET A 110 11.35 -11.95 2.98
CA MET A 110 11.61 -10.51 2.89
C MET A 110 12.77 -10.05 3.79
N PRO A 111 13.51 -9.01 3.38
CA PRO A 111 14.45 -8.30 4.23
C PRO A 111 13.78 -7.79 5.51
N ARG A 112 14.50 -7.94 6.63
CA ARG A 112 14.06 -7.44 7.94
C ARG A 112 14.63 -6.05 8.17
N ARG A 113 14.22 -5.44 9.28
CA ARG A 113 14.78 -4.18 9.76
C ARG A 113 16.32 -4.21 9.78
N ASP A 114 16.93 -3.11 9.36
CA ASP A 114 18.38 -2.87 9.42
C ASP A 114 19.25 -3.90 8.67
N THR A 115 18.70 -4.56 7.63
CA THR A 115 19.43 -5.56 6.83
C THR A 115 20.08 -4.99 5.58
N SER A 116 19.70 -3.78 5.17
CA SER A 116 20.05 -3.17 3.87
C SER A 116 19.63 -4.02 2.65
N GLY A 117 18.61 -4.88 2.81
CA GLY A 117 18.17 -5.80 1.76
C GLY A 117 17.16 -5.23 0.77
N TYR A 118 16.70 -3.98 0.93
CA TYR A 118 15.87 -3.33 -0.08
C TYR A 118 16.74 -2.66 -1.14
N VAL A 119 16.51 -2.96 -2.42
CA VAL A 119 17.23 -2.31 -3.51
C VAL A 119 16.38 -1.18 -4.07
N VAL A 120 16.85 0.07 -4.01
CA VAL A 120 16.13 1.20 -4.59
C VAL A 120 16.01 1.02 -6.11
N PRO A 121 14.79 0.96 -6.69
CA PRO A 121 14.61 0.69 -8.11
C PRO A 121 14.98 1.93 -8.95
N ILE A 122 15.84 1.73 -9.95
CA ILE A 122 16.14 2.78 -10.94
C ILE A 122 14.92 3.07 -11.83
N LYS A 123 14.92 4.23 -12.49
CA LYS A 123 13.81 4.69 -13.34
C LYS A 123 13.40 3.68 -14.42
N GLN A 124 14.36 2.99 -15.05
CA GLN A 124 14.06 1.96 -16.05
C GLN A 124 13.26 0.80 -15.45
N VAL A 125 13.54 0.41 -14.20
CA VAL A 125 12.80 -0.64 -13.48
C VAL A 125 11.39 -0.14 -13.16
N GLN A 126 11.26 1.12 -12.72
CA GLN A 126 9.94 1.74 -12.47
C GLN A 126 9.08 1.77 -13.76
N ASP A 127 9.66 2.18 -14.89
CA ASP A 127 8.96 2.23 -16.18
C ASP A 127 8.52 0.82 -16.63
N ALA A 128 9.42 -0.16 -16.50
CA ALA A 128 9.12 -1.57 -16.80
C ALA A 128 8.00 -2.11 -15.90
N TRP A 129 8.06 -1.81 -14.59
CA TRP A 129 7.06 -2.24 -13.62
C TRP A 129 5.69 -1.65 -13.91
N LYS A 130 5.63 -0.35 -14.21
CA LYS A 130 4.40 0.34 -14.61
C LYS A 130 3.78 -0.30 -15.84
N MET A 131 4.60 -0.56 -16.86
CA MET A 131 4.18 -1.20 -18.10
C MET A 131 3.62 -2.62 -17.85
N VAL A 132 4.34 -3.46 -17.12
CA VAL A 132 3.90 -4.83 -16.82
C VAL A 132 2.61 -4.82 -16.01
N THR A 133 2.51 -3.97 -14.98
CA THR A 133 1.30 -3.80 -14.17
C THR A 133 0.09 -3.44 -15.04
N ALA A 134 0.27 -2.50 -15.99
CA ALA A 134 -0.78 -2.13 -16.93
C ALA A 134 -1.19 -3.30 -17.86
N GLN A 135 -0.24 -4.13 -18.32
CA GLN A 135 -0.54 -5.32 -19.12
C GLN A 135 -1.30 -6.38 -18.32
N MET A 136 -0.92 -6.61 -17.06
CA MET A 136 -1.65 -7.51 -16.14
C MET A 136 -3.09 -7.03 -15.94
N LEU A 137 -3.29 -5.74 -15.70
CA LEU A 137 -4.64 -5.14 -15.58
C LEU A 137 -5.44 -5.25 -16.88
N ALA A 138 -4.78 -5.21 -18.04
CA ALA A 138 -5.42 -5.43 -19.34
C ALA A 138 -5.72 -6.92 -19.65
N GLY A 139 -5.50 -7.84 -18.70
CA GLY A 139 -5.80 -9.26 -18.85
C GLY A 139 -4.81 -10.03 -19.72
N LYS A 140 -3.61 -9.49 -19.95
CA LYS A 140 -2.61 -10.06 -20.87
C LYS A 140 -1.63 -11.02 -20.20
N CYS A 141 -1.98 -11.63 -19.08
CA CYS A 141 -1.03 -12.33 -18.20
C CYS A 141 -0.10 -13.31 -18.95
N ASP A 142 -0.67 -14.15 -19.81
CA ASP A 142 0.05 -15.20 -20.53
C ASP A 142 0.93 -14.66 -21.68
N ASP A 143 0.70 -13.41 -22.10
CA ASP A 143 1.42 -12.75 -23.20
C ASP A 143 2.54 -11.82 -22.71
N ILE A 144 2.68 -11.63 -21.39
CA ILE A 144 3.67 -10.70 -20.85
C ILE A 144 5.08 -11.27 -21.01
N VAL A 145 5.89 -10.57 -21.78
CA VAL A 145 7.34 -10.73 -21.78
C VAL A 145 7.95 -9.71 -20.83
N LEU A 146 8.55 -10.18 -19.73
CA LEU A 146 9.22 -9.29 -18.79
C LEU A 146 10.44 -8.62 -19.46
N PRO A 147 10.56 -7.29 -19.36
CA PRO A 147 11.79 -6.57 -19.71
C PRO A 147 13.00 -7.11 -18.95
N ASP A 148 14.19 -7.05 -19.56
CA ASP A 148 15.41 -7.65 -19.01
C ASP A 148 15.73 -7.18 -17.60
N ASN A 149 15.52 -5.89 -17.31
CA ASN A 149 15.75 -5.30 -15.99
C ASN A 149 14.77 -5.77 -14.90
N LEU A 150 13.65 -6.40 -15.25
CA LEU A 150 12.78 -7.11 -14.31
C LEU A 150 13.08 -8.61 -14.31
N LYS A 151 13.26 -9.21 -15.49
CA LYS A 151 13.49 -10.66 -15.68
C LYS A 151 14.72 -11.18 -14.95
N ILE A 152 15.66 -10.30 -14.61
CA ILE A 152 16.82 -10.63 -13.77
C ILE A 152 16.43 -11.13 -12.38
N ALA A 153 15.26 -10.76 -11.83
CA ALA A 153 14.86 -11.13 -10.47
C ALA A 153 13.38 -11.57 -10.36
N TYR A 154 12.52 -11.10 -11.27
CA TYR A 154 11.08 -11.30 -11.22
C TYR A 154 10.59 -12.28 -12.28
N THR A 155 9.46 -12.90 -11.98
CA THR A 155 8.63 -13.65 -12.92
C THR A 155 7.20 -13.14 -12.87
N VAL A 156 6.54 -13.21 -14.02
CA VAL A 156 5.09 -13.07 -14.14
C VAL A 156 4.51 -14.41 -14.59
N GLY A 157 3.40 -14.83 -13.99
CA GLY A 157 2.76 -16.07 -14.39
C GLY A 157 1.43 -16.30 -13.69
N THR A 158 0.72 -17.32 -14.15
CA THR A 158 -0.56 -17.72 -13.57
C THR A 158 -0.34 -18.62 -12.35
N PHE A 159 -0.89 -18.22 -11.20
CA PHE A 159 -1.01 -19.02 -9.99
C PHE A 159 -2.46 -19.50 -9.84
N THR A 160 -2.67 -20.80 -9.70
CA THR A 160 -4.00 -21.38 -9.43
C THR A 160 -4.10 -21.76 -7.97
N ASP A 161 -4.98 -21.10 -7.23
CA ASP A 161 -5.25 -21.41 -5.84
C ASP A 161 -6.07 -22.70 -5.73
N LYS A 162 -5.55 -23.72 -5.06
CA LYS A 162 -6.17 -25.04 -4.95
C LYS A 162 -7.41 -25.07 -4.04
N GLN A 163 -7.61 -24.06 -3.21
CA GLN A 163 -8.77 -24.00 -2.31
C GLN A 163 -10.03 -23.51 -3.04
N ASN A 164 -9.90 -22.54 -3.94
CA ASN A 164 -11.04 -21.97 -4.68
C ASN A 164 -11.00 -22.20 -6.20
N ASN A 165 -9.93 -22.81 -6.73
CA ASN A 165 -9.65 -23.03 -8.16
C ASN A 165 -9.59 -21.75 -9.00
N ALA A 166 -9.45 -20.58 -8.37
CA ALA A 166 -9.28 -19.32 -9.09
C ALA A 166 -7.84 -19.17 -9.58
N SER A 167 -7.71 -18.53 -10.75
CA SER A 167 -6.42 -18.23 -11.37
C SER A 167 -6.08 -16.75 -11.22
N TYR A 168 -4.86 -16.49 -10.79
CA TYR A 168 -4.33 -15.16 -10.51
C TYR A 168 -3.09 -14.90 -11.34
N CYS A 169 -2.99 -13.73 -11.96
CA CYS A 169 -1.76 -13.27 -12.58
C CYS A 169 -0.83 -12.70 -11.49
N VAL A 170 0.30 -13.34 -11.24
CA VAL A 170 1.22 -12.98 -10.16
C VAL A 170 2.52 -12.46 -10.75
N LEU A 171 2.90 -11.23 -10.38
CA LEU A 171 4.23 -10.67 -10.58
C LEU A 171 4.94 -10.65 -9.23
N MET A 172 5.98 -11.48 -9.10
CA MET A 172 6.73 -11.63 -7.86
C MET A 172 8.20 -11.93 -8.11
N GLU A 173 9.01 -11.68 -7.09
CA GLU A 173 10.42 -12.04 -7.10
C GLU A 173 10.61 -13.55 -6.91
N THR A 174 11.44 -14.16 -7.74
CA THR A 174 11.65 -15.62 -7.74
C THR A 174 13.11 -16.03 -7.80
N ARG A 175 14.03 -15.08 -7.89
CA ARG A 175 15.46 -15.36 -7.85
C ARG A 175 16.03 -15.12 -6.46
N ASP A 176 17.02 -15.95 -6.15
CA ASP A 176 17.90 -15.87 -4.98
C ASP A 176 19.33 -16.03 -5.53
N GLU A 177 19.92 -14.91 -5.93
CA GLU A 177 21.23 -14.79 -6.58
C GLU A 177 22.35 -15.23 -5.62
N ASN A 178 22.20 -14.94 -4.33
CA ASN A 178 23.22 -15.18 -3.31
C ASN A 178 23.05 -16.53 -2.57
N LYS A 179 21.92 -17.24 -2.78
CA LYS A 179 21.55 -18.54 -2.20
C LYS A 179 21.37 -18.52 -0.67
N ASP A 180 20.95 -17.39 -0.11
CA ASP A 180 20.67 -17.22 1.32
C ASP A 180 19.22 -17.54 1.70
N ASN A 181 18.42 -17.98 0.73
CA ASN A 181 17.01 -18.28 0.87
C ASN A 181 16.17 -17.05 1.22
N ARG A 182 16.54 -15.88 0.69
CA ARG A 182 15.80 -14.59 0.73
C ARG A 182 15.58 -14.06 -0.68
N ILE A 183 14.82 -12.97 -0.76
CA ILE A 183 14.69 -12.17 -1.99
C ILE A 183 15.76 -11.07 -1.98
N ASP A 184 16.29 -10.73 -3.15
CA ASP A 184 17.47 -9.86 -3.32
C ASP A 184 17.12 -8.40 -3.62
N ARG A 185 15.97 -8.13 -4.25
CA ARG A 185 15.55 -6.79 -4.68
C ARG A 185 14.51 -6.21 -3.73
N ALA A 186 13.58 -7.04 -3.29
CA ALA A 186 12.54 -6.69 -2.33
C ALA A 186 11.60 -5.55 -2.79
N TRP A 187 11.30 -5.48 -4.09
CA TRP A 187 10.43 -4.46 -4.67
C TRP A 187 8.94 -4.67 -4.41
N GLY A 188 8.51 -5.91 -4.17
CA GLY A 188 7.16 -6.25 -3.77
C GLY A 188 6.50 -7.34 -4.60
N THR A 189 5.20 -7.46 -4.48
CA THR A 189 4.39 -8.42 -5.23
C THR A 189 3.11 -7.74 -5.68
N PHE A 190 2.77 -7.93 -6.95
CA PHE A 190 1.53 -7.44 -7.54
C PHE A 190 0.75 -8.62 -8.12
N ILE A 191 -0.54 -8.69 -7.81
CA ILE A 191 -1.41 -9.77 -8.25
C ILE A 191 -2.67 -9.18 -8.87
N VAL A 192 -3.09 -9.74 -10.01
CA VAL A 192 -4.38 -9.44 -10.64
C VAL A 192 -5.24 -10.69 -10.66
N ASN A 193 -6.47 -10.54 -10.21
CA ASN A 193 -7.53 -11.51 -10.42
C ASN A 193 -8.21 -11.24 -11.77
N ASN A 194 -8.20 -12.22 -12.65
CA ASN A 194 -8.79 -12.09 -13.99
C ASN A 194 -10.32 -12.28 -14.01
N GLN A 195 -10.91 -12.80 -12.92
CA GLN A 195 -12.36 -12.96 -12.76
C GLN A 195 -12.85 -12.30 -11.45
N PRO A 196 -12.60 -11.00 -11.28
CA PRO A 196 -12.97 -10.29 -10.06
C PRO A 196 -14.47 -10.01 -10.05
N THR A 197 -15.06 -9.99 -8.86
CA THR A 197 -16.42 -9.47 -8.66
C THR A 197 -16.41 -8.06 -8.08
N ARG A 198 -15.23 -7.53 -7.72
CA ARG A 198 -15.09 -6.20 -7.13
C ARG A 198 -13.88 -5.48 -7.70
N GLU A 199 -14.08 -4.24 -8.15
CA GLU A 199 -13.00 -3.33 -8.57
C GLU A 199 -12.33 -2.71 -7.32
N LEU A 200 -11.75 -3.58 -6.49
CA LEU A 200 -10.99 -3.25 -5.30
C LEU A 200 -9.51 -3.57 -5.50
N SER A 201 -8.65 -2.73 -4.94
CA SER A 201 -7.22 -3.01 -4.77
C SER A 201 -6.94 -3.19 -3.28
N ILE A 202 -6.54 -4.39 -2.86
CA ILE A 202 -6.21 -4.66 -1.45
C ILE A 202 -4.70 -4.55 -1.27
N GLN A 203 -4.27 -3.77 -0.28
CA GLN A 203 -2.88 -3.33 -0.19
C GLN A 203 -2.29 -3.50 1.21
N ALA A 204 -1.03 -3.92 1.28
CA ALA A 204 -0.24 -4.03 2.51
C ALA A 204 1.16 -3.40 2.29
N PRO A 205 1.35 -2.13 2.66
CA PRO A 205 2.59 -1.40 2.41
C PRO A 205 3.68 -1.68 3.46
N HIS A 206 3.30 -2.13 4.66
CA HIS A 206 4.20 -2.36 5.78
C HIS A 206 4.17 -3.81 6.29
N PRO A 207 4.35 -4.81 5.41
CA PRO A 207 4.43 -6.19 5.87
C PRO A 207 5.56 -6.34 6.89
N ILE A 208 5.42 -7.28 7.82
CA ILE A 208 6.35 -7.52 8.94
C ILE A 208 6.33 -6.42 10.01
N TYR A 209 6.42 -5.14 9.64
CA TYR A 209 6.37 -4.02 10.59
C TYR A 209 4.97 -3.94 11.22
N ASP A 210 3.95 -3.91 10.37
CA ASP A 210 2.56 -4.04 10.76
C ASP A 210 2.21 -5.52 10.82
N ILE A 211 2.66 -6.17 11.90
CA ILE A 211 2.61 -7.63 12.07
C ILE A 211 1.28 -8.22 11.57
N ALA A 212 1.39 -9.21 10.67
CA ALA A 212 0.31 -9.98 10.05
C ALA A 212 -0.55 -9.25 9.01
N THR A 213 -0.27 -7.98 8.66
CA THR A 213 -0.99 -7.30 7.57
C THR A 213 -0.79 -7.98 6.22
N GLU A 214 0.36 -8.59 5.95
CA GLU A 214 0.61 -9.37 4.73
C GLU A 214 -0.36 -10.55 4.59
N THR A 215 -0.60 -11.26 5.69
CA THR A 215 -1.49 -12.43 5.71
C THR A 215 -2.95 -11.99 5.66
N GLN A 216 -3.31 -10.96 6.43
CA GLN A 216 -4.64 -10.39 6.44
C GLN A 216 -5.04 -9.87 5.05
N ALA A 217 -4.21 -9.03 4.45
CA ALA A 217 -4.52 -8.38 3.18
C ALA A 217 -4.63 -9.41 2.04
N MET A 218 -3.76 -10.44 2.01
CA MET A 218 -3.85 -11.52 1.02
C MET A 218 -5.14 -12.33 1.16
N ALA A 219 -5.52 -12.69 2.40
CA ALA A 219 -6.75 -13.43 2.66
C ALA A 219 -8.00 -12.59 2.36
N VAL A 220 -7.97 -11.28 2.68
CA VAL A 220 -9.04 -10.35 2.31
C VAL A 220 -9.16 -10.22 0.80
N PHE A 221 -8.05 -10.01 0.07
CA PHE A 221 -8.03 -9.97 -1.40
C PHE A 221 -8.76 -11.17 -2.03
N LYS A 222 -8.39 -12.37 -1.58
CA LYS A 222 -9.03 -13.61 -2.03
C LYS A 222 -10.49 -13.69 -1.61
N GLY A 223 -10.79 -13.45 -0.33
CA GLY A 223 -12.13 -13.61 0.25
C GLY A 223 -13.17 -12.62 -0.26
N VAL A 224 -12.75 -11.44 -0.70
CA VAL A 224 -13.65 -10.45 -1.32
C VAL A 224 -13.61 -10.51 -2.85
N ASN A 225 -12.82 -11.42 -3.43
CA ASN A 225 -12.65 -11.59 -4.87
C ASN A 225 -12.34 -10.24 -5.58
N ALA A 226 -11.38 -9.51 -5.00
CA ALA A 226 -10.94 -8.20 -5.47
C ALA A 226 -10.16 -8.29 -6.79
N ARG A 227 -10.05 -7.17 -7.50
CA ARG A 227 -9.34 -7.05 -8.78
C ARG A 227 -7.83 -7.19 -8.62
N SER A 228 -7.26 -6.49 -7.66
CA SER A 228 -5.80 -6.45 -7.51
C SER A 228 -5.36 -6.53 -6.06
N PHE A 229 -4.12 -6.99 -5.89
CA PHE A 229 -3.44 -7.01 -4.62
C PHE A 229 -2.01 -6.47 -4.76
N LEU A 230 -1.57 -5.74 -3.74
CA LEU A 230 -0.25 -5.15 -3.69
C LEU A 230 0.38 -5.32 -2.31
N LEU A 231 1.58 -5.89 -2.30
CA LEU A 231 2.36 -6.16 -1.10
C LEU A 231 3.75 -5.55 -1.26
N ALA A 232 4.19 -4.74 -0.31
CA ALA A 232 5.57 -4.24 -0.32
C ALA A 232 6.56 -5.40 -0.11
N GLY A 233 7.80 -5.26 -0.60
CA GLY A 233 8.75 -6.39 -0.60
C GLY A 233 9.64 -6.47 0.63
N SER A 234 9.56 -5.53 1.56
CA SER A 234 10.46 -5.50 2.72
C SER A 234 9.81 -4.87 3.94
N HIS A 235 10.47 -5.05 5.09
CA HIS A 235 10.23 -4.20 6.25
C HIS A 235 10.49 -2.73 5.90
N ARG A 236 9.63 -1.79 6.34
CA ARG A 236 9.76 -0.35 6.01
C ARG A 236 11.09 0.29 6.43
N ASP A 237 11.71 -0.23 7.48
CA ASP A 237 13.05 0.13 7.97
C ASP A 237 14.15 -0.85 7.50
N ALA A 238 14.00 -1.51 6.34
CA ALA A 238 15.01 -2.46 5.87
C ALA A 238 16.35 -1.79 5.59
N ASN A 239 16.33 -0.54 5.12
CA ASN A 239 17.52 0.25 4.81
C ASN A 239 17.69 1.41 5.81
N PRO A 240 18.92 1.81 6.13
CA PRO A 240 19.18 2.94 7.02
C PRO A 240 18.93 4.31 6.37
N ALA A 241 18.91 4.38 5.04
CA ALA A 241 18.70 5.62 4.30
C ALA A 241 17.23 6.07 4.36
N ARG A 242 17.03 7.39 4.36
CA ARG A 242 15.70 8.02 4.46
C ARG A 242 15.05 8.16 3.10
N SER A 243 13.72 8.14 3.08
CA SER A 243 12.94 8.49 1.90
C SER A 243 13.16 9.97 1.55
N THR A 244 13.36 10.24 0.26
CA THR A 244 13.43 11.59 -0.28
C THR A 244 12.10 12.34 -0.17
N CYS A 245 10.99 11.63 -0.02
CA CYS A 245 9.66 12.23 0.12
C CYS A 245 9.31 12.64 1.54
N GLN A 246 10.07 12.16 2.52
CA GLN A 246 9.87 12.45 3.93
C GLN A 246 11.20 12.75 4.65
N PRO A 247 11.94 13.78 4.19
CA PRO A 247 13.29 14.05 4.69
C PRO A 247 13.31 14.48 6.17
N THR A 248 12.18 14.91 6.73
CA THR A 248 12.07 15.48 8.08
C THR A 248 11.34 14.60 9.09
N SER A 249 10.43 13.71 8.65
CA SER A 249 9.63 12.83 9.50
C SER A 249 10.29 11.47 9.76
N GLY A 250 11.37 11.16 9.04
CA GLY A 250 12.25 10.04 9.36
C GLY A 250 11.84 8.71 8.75
N GLU A 251 10.92 8.66 7.80
CA GLU A 251 10.59 7.43 7.09
C GLU A 251 11.75 6.96 6.19
N GLY A 252 11.93 5.65 6.09
CA GLY A 252 13.02 5.02 5.34
C GLY A 252 12.74 4.96 3.84
N GLU A 253 13.78 4.80 3.02
CA GLU A 253 13.62 4.60 1.57
C GLU A 253 12.91 3.27 1.21
N ALA A 254 12.90 2.31 2.13
CA ALA A 254 12.14 1.06 2.01
C ALA A 254 10.66 1.21 2.44
N ASP A 255 10.25 2.36 2.98
CA ASP A 255 8.87 2.63 3.36
C ASP A 255 8.01 2.88 2.13
N ALA A 256 7.31 1.84 1.68
CA ALA A 256 6.45 1.88 0.50
C ALA A 256 5.29 2.89 0.58
N ALA A 257 4.79 3.20 1.79
CA ALA A 257 3.73 4.19 1.96
C ALA A 257 4.25 5.62 1.82
N HIS A 258 5.55 5.83 1.96
CA HIS A 258 6.18 7.15 2.08
C HIS A 258 7.30 7.39 1.06
N ASN A 259 7.36 6.61 -0.02
CA ASN A 259 8.36 6.74 -1.07
C ASN A 259 7.72 6.58 -2.47
N ASP A 260 7.77 7.63 -3.28
CA ASP A 260 7.23 7.69 -4.65
C ASP A 260 8.09 6.94 -5.69
N THR A 261 9.30 6.53 -5.32
CA THR A 261 10.16 5.69 -6.17
C THR A 261 9.91 4.19 -5.95
N SER A 262 9.16 3.81 -4.92
CA SER A 262 8.85 2.40 -4.63
C SER A 262 7.98 1.78 -5.73
N LEU A 263 8.22 0.51 -6.07
CA LEU A 263 7.39 -0.17 -7.08
C LEU A 263 5.94 -0.37 -6.59
N PHE A 264 5.70 -0.27 -5.28
CA PHE A 264 4.39 -0.19 -4.68
C PHE A 264 3.63 1.09 -5.12
N PHE A 265 4.28 2.25 -5.03
CA PHE A 265 3.70 3.50 -5.54
C PHE A 265 3.49 3.44 -7.05
N ILE A 266 4.48 2.93 -7.81
CA ILE A 266 4.39 2.81 -9.27
C ILE A 266 3.22 1.90 -9.70
N ALA A 267 2.96 0.80 -8.99
CA ALA A 267 1.78 -0.03 -9.22
C ALA A 267 0.47 0.70 -8.92
N THR A 268 0.45 1.51 -7.85
CA THR A 268 -0.70 2.37 -7.50
C THR A 268 -0.98 3.39 -8.61
N GLN A 269 0.08 3.94 -9.21
CA GLN A 269 -0.06 4.83 -10.37
C GLN A 269 -0.62 4.11 -11.60
N ALA A 270 -0.13 2.90 -11.91
CA ALA A 270 -0.67 2.11 -13.02
C ALA A 270 -2.15 1.74 -12.82
N LEU A 271 -2.58 1.44 -11.58
CA LEU A 271 -3.98 1.24 -11.24
C LEU A 271 -4.80 2.52 -11.51
N SER A 272 -4.36 3.67 -11.00
CA SER A 272 -5.03 4.95 -11.22
C SER A 272 -5.18 5.26 -12.71
N ASP A 273 -4.09 5.12 -13.48
CA ASP A 273 -4.08 5.33 -14.93
C ASP A 273 -5.06 4.39 -15.64
N TYR A 274 -5.05 3.10 -15.30
CA TYR A 274 -5.96 2.10 -15.86
C TYR A 274 -7.44 2.46 -15.63
N TYR A 275 -7.82 2.74 -14.38
CA TYR A 275 -9.21 3.03 -14.06
C TYR A 275 -9.69 4.37 -14.64
N ASN A 276 -8.83 5.39 -14.63
CA ASN A 276 -9.14 6.69 -15.25
C ASN A 276 -9.35 6.54 -16.77
N ALA A 277 -8.45 5.82 -17.46
CA ALA A 277 -8.56 5.59 -18.90
C ALA A 277 -9.82 4.80 -19.30
N ASN A 278 -10.36 3.99 -18.37
CA ASN A 278 -11.55 3.18 -18.60
C ASN A 278 -12.83 3.80 -18.00
N GLY A 279 -12.75 4.98 -17.36
CA GLY A 279 -13.90 5.62 -16.73
C GLY A 279 -14.60 4.76 -15.67
N LYS A 280 -13.82 3.95 -14.94
CA LYS A 280 -14.34 3.00 -13.95
C LYS A 280 -14.06 3.46 -12.53
N GLU A 281 -15.09 3.39 -11.68
CA GLU A 281 -14.93 3.57 -10.25
C GLU A 281 -14.22 2.37 -9.61
N TRP A 282 -13.41 2.65 -8.60
CA TRP A 282 -12.62 1.66 -7.86
C TRP A 282 -12.17 2.21 -6.52
N THR A 283 -11.75 1.32 -5.62
CA THR A 283 -11.23 1.72 -4.31
C THR A 283 -10.00 0.89 -3.94
N ALA A 284 -8.93 1.56 -3.51
CA ALA A 284 -7.82 0.94 -2.81
C ALA A 284 -8.10 0.90 -1.31
N ILE A 285 -8.04 -0.29 -0.71
CA ILE A 285 -8.11 -0.49 0.74
C ILE A 285 -6.73 -0.92 1.20
N GLN A 286 -6.09 -0.08 2.01
CA GLN A 286 -4.74 -0.28 2.48
C GLN A 286 -4.73 -0.56 3.98
N PHE A 287 -4.31 -1.78 4.34
CA PHE A 287 -4.25 -2.24 5.72
C PHE A 287 -2.90 -1.89 6.34
N HIS A 288 -2.96 -1.15 7.44
CA HIS A 288 -1.84 -0.84 8.34
C HIS A 288 -2.08 -1.45 9.72
N GLY A 289 -1.10 -1.32 10.59
CA GLY A 289 -1.13 -1.78 11.97
C GLY A 289 -0.66 -0.68 12.93
N MET A 290 -1.45 -0.45 13.97
CA MET A 290 -1.06 0.46 15.05
C MET A 290 -0.76 -0.29 16.35
N GLY A 291 0.20 0.24 17.11
CA GLY A 291 0.57 -0.27 18.43
C GLY A 291 -0.54 -0.07 19.47
N THR A 292 -0.53 -0.85 20.55
CA THR A 292 -1.59 -0.84 21.58
C THR A 292 -1.85 0.54 22.19
N SER A 293 -0.81 1.37 22.36
CA SER A 293 -0.92 2.73 22.91
C SER A 293 -1.32 3.81 21.91
N SER A 294 -1.19 3.57 20.60
CA SER A 294 -1.58 4.54 19.56
C SER A 294 -3.10 4.64 19.46
N CYS A 295 -3.69 5.82 19.25
CA CYS A 295 -5.15 5.99 19.23
C CYS A 295 -5.88 5.27 20.40
N PRO A 296 -5.68 5.72 21.65
CA PRO A 296 -6.25 5.06 22.82
C PRO A 296 -7.77 4.87 22.73
N GLY A 297 -8.24 3.66 23.03
CA GLY A 297 -9.67 3.33 22.99
C GLY A 297 -10.24 3.06 21.59
N VAL A 298 -9.41 3.05 20.54
CA VAL A 298 -9.81 2.74 19.16
C VAL A 298 -9.20 1.42 18.72
N ASP A 299 -10.03 0.50 18.22
CA ASP A 299 -9.59 -0.78 17.65
C ASP A 299 -9.21 -0.65 16.18
N ALA A 300 -9.95 0.16 15.42
CA ALA A 300 -9.55 0.57 14.08
C ALA A 300 -9.98 2.00 13.74
N PHE A 301 -9.12 2.68 13.00
CA PHE A 301 -9.30 4.03 12.50
C PHE A 301 -9.23 4.00 10.98
N LEU A 302 -10.36 4.30 10.35
CA LEU A 302 -10.52 4.28 8.90
C LEU A 302 -10.51 5.71 8.40
N THR A 303 -9.67 6.04 7.43
CA THR A 303 -9.62 7.39 6.86
C THR A 303 -9.55 7.33 5.34
N TYR A 304 -9.86 8.45 4.69
CA TYR A 304 -9.57 8.62 3.28
C TYR A 304 -8.16 9.17 3.00
N GLY A 305 -7.21 9.06 3.95
CA GLY A 305 -5.93 9.78 3.84
C GLY A 305 -6.07 11.30 4.02
N PHE A 306 -7.16 11.77 4.62
CA PHE A 306 -7.51 13.19 4.78
C PHE A 306 -8.20 13.41 6.13
N SER A 307 -8.00 14.59 6.73
CA SER A 307 -8.41 14.86 8.12
C SER A 307 -9.86 15.29 8.29
N ALA A 308 -10.53 15.74 7.22
CA ALA A 308 -11.94 16.08 7.30
C ALA A 308 -12.80 14.82 7.51
N PRO A 309 -13.87 14.90 8.32
CA PRO A 309 -14.81 13.80 8.47
C PRO A 309 -15.41 13.34 7.12
N PRO A 310 -15.68 12.03 6.95
CA PRO A 310 -16.44 11.53 5.81
C PRO A 310 -17.84 12.13 5.76
N LYS A 311 -18.36 12.34 4.55
CA LYS A 311 -19.72 12.85 4.32
C LYS A 311 -20.76 11.73 4.47
N PRO A 312 -22.01 12.04 4.83
CA PRO A 312 -23.10 11.07 4.78
C PRO A 312 -23.20 10.42 3.39
N GLY A 313 -23.23 9.08 3.36
CA GLY A 313 -23.25 8.29 2.13
C GLY A 313 -21.87 7.81 1.65
N ASP A 314 -20.78 8.27 2.28
CA ASP A 314 -19.44 7.76 1.97
C ASP A 314 -19.31 6.28 2.37
N GLN A 315 -18.77 5.45 1.46
CA GLN A 315 -18.61 4.00 1.67
C GLN A 315 -17.79 3.64 2.91
N ILE A 316 -16.89 4.52 3.37
CA ILE A 316 -16.11 4.30 4.59
C ILE A 316 -16.99 4.29 5.85
N LEU A 317 -18.09 5.05 5.86
CA LEU A 317 -19.05 5.05 6.97
C LEU A 317 -19.84 3.74 7.02
N ASP A 318 -20.20 3.22 5.85
CA ASP A 318 -20.81 1.90 5.73
C ASP A 318 -19.84 0.81 6.18
N LEU A 319 -18.58 0.85 5.71
CA LEU A 319 -17.55 -0.11 6.14
C LEU A 319 -17.36 -0.07 7.66
N ARG A 320 -17.21 1.11 8.25
CA ARG A 320 -17.14 1.32 9.71
C ARG A 320 -18.32 0.65 10.41
N ALA A 321 -19.55 0.90 9.95
CA ALA A 321 -20.74 0.32 10.55
C ALA A 321 -20.79 -1.21 10.40
N LYS A 322 -20.39 -1.74 9.24
CA LYS A 322 -20.39 -3.19 8.98
C LYS A 322 -19.36 -3.94 9.80
N ILE A 323 -18.16 -3.39 10.01
CA ILE A 323 -17.16 -4.04 10.87
C ILE A 323 -17.52 -3.91 12.36
N ALA A 324 -18.04 -2.76 12.81
CA ALA A 324 -18.48 -2.56 14.19
C ALA A 324 -19.66 -3.48 14.58
N ALA A 325 -20.51 -3.83 13.61
CA ALA A 325 -21.62 -4.77 13.83
C ALA A 325 -21.18 -6.23 14.02
N ARG A 326 -19.91 -6.57 13.80
CA ARG A 326 -19.39 -7.93 13.93
C ARG A 326 -19.10 -8.29 15.38
N ASP A 327 -18.62 -7.33 16.16
CA ASP A 327 -18.45 -7.44 17.60
C ASP A 327 -18.66 -6.07 18.25
N GLN A 328 -19.63 -5.98 19.17
CA GLN A 328 -19.99 -4.76 19.88
C GLN A 328 -18.85 -4.23 20.78
N LYS A 329 -17.82 -5.02 21.04
CA LYS A 329 -16.63 -4.59 21.79
C LYS A 329 -15.68 -3.75 20.95
N TRP A 330 -15.76 -3.84 19.62
CA TRP A 330 -14.82 -3.14 18.75
C TRP A 330 -15.22 -1.69 18.56
N VAL A 331 -14.26 -0.80 18.82
CA VAL A 331 -14.40 0.64 18.60
C VAL A 331 -13.78 0.99 17.26
N ILE A 332 -14.64 1.13 16.24
CA ILE A 332 -14.25 1.49 14.89
C ILE A 332 -14.60 2.95 14.64
N THR A 333 -13.62 3.75 14.25
CA THR A 333 -13.76 5.20 14.13
C THR A 333 -13.27 5.72 12.79
N VAL A 334 -13.73 6.92 12.44
CA VAL A 334 -13.28 7.72 11.29
C VAL A 334 -12.89 9.13 11.79
N PRO A 335 -12.24 9.99 10.96
CA PRO A 335 -11.98 11.37 11.35
C PRO A 335 -13.27 12.06 11.81
N GLY A 336 -13.19 12.76 12.95
CA GLY A 336 -14.35 13.36 13.62
C GLY A 336 -14.87 12.57 14.83
N ASP A 337 -14.79 11.23 14.82
CA ASP A 337 -15.24 10.41 15.96
C ASP A 337 -14.23 10.44 17.13
N SER A 338 -12.94 10.43 16.79
CA SER A 338 -11.84 10.34 17.76
C SER A 338 -10.75 11.38 17.45
N PRO A 339 -10.90 12.64 17.93
CA PRO A 339 -9.94 13.71 17.68
C PRO A 339 -8.52 13.42 18.16
N ALA A 340 -8.35 12.49 19.12
CA ALA A 340 -7.05 12.08 19.64
C ALA A 340 -6.29 11.12 18.71
N CYS A 341 -6.95 10.53 17.70
CA CYS A 341 -6.31 9.64 16.74
C CYS A 341 -5.84 10.45 15.52
N ASN A 342 -4.52 10.56 15.35
CA ASN A 342 -3.89 11.36 14.30
C ASN A 342 -3.24 10.52 13.19
N LEU A 343 -3.48 9.20 13.16
CA LEU A 343 -2.99 8.29 12.12
C LEU A 343 -3.82 8.44 10.83
N ILE A 344 -3.81 9.65 10.28
CA ILE A 344 -4.70 10.07 9.18
C ILE A 344 -4.27 9.45 7.84
N GLY A 345 -3.01 9.04 7.69
CA GLY A 345 -2.46 8.60 6.41
C GLY A 345 -2.26 9.76 5.41
N GLY A 346 -2.25 11.02 5.86
CA GLY A 346 -2.10 12.20 5.00
C GLY A 346 -0.71 12.38 4.38
N THR A 347 0.28 11.64 4.86
CA THR A 347 1.66 11.57 4.30
C THR A 347 1.83 10.42 3.32
N ASN A 348 0.84 9.55 3.19
CA ASN A 348 0.89 8.39 2.32
C ASN A 348 0.92 8.83 0.85
N VAL A 349 1.99 8.54 0.11
CA VAL A 349 2.16 9.01 -1.26
C VAL A 349 1.12 8.40 -2.21
N GLY A 350 0.76 7.13 -2.00
CA GLY A 350 -0.32 6.47 -2.75
C GLY A 350 -1.68 7.07 -2.43
N GLY A 351 -1.94 7.36 -1.16
CA GLY A 351 -3.16 8.06 -0.73
C GLY A 351 -3.29 9.46 -1.32
N ARG A 352 -2.19 10.23 -1.35
CA ARG A 352 -2.12 11.56 -2.00
C ARG A 352 -2.45 11.45 -3.49
N LEU A 353 -1.83 10.52 -4.21
CA LEU A 353 -2.11 10.28 -5.62
C LEU A 353 -3.60 9.99 -5.88
N LEU A 354 -4.17 9.07 -5.09
CA LEU A 354 -5.57 8.67 -5.23
C LEU A 354 -6.57 9.74 -4.81
N ASN A 355 -6.10 10.75 -4.05
CA ASN A 355 -6.81 11.97 -3.73
C ASN A 355 -6.45 13.15 -4.66
N ASN A 356 -6.11 12.86 -5.91
CA ASN A 356 -5.86 13.81 -7.00
C ASN A 356 -4.63 14.73 -6.83
N VAL A 357 -3.67 14.37 -5.98
CA VAL A 357 -2.34 15.03 -6.02
C VAL A 357 -1.59 14.52 -7.26
N PRO A 358 -1.05 15.41 -8.12
CA PRO A 358 -0.24 14.99 -9.26
C PRO A 358 0.94 14.12 -8.83
N ALA A 359 1.26 13.09 -9.60
CA ALA A 359 2.27 12.08 -9.23
C ALA A 359 3.64 12.72 -8.92
N GLU A 360 4.02 13.76 -9.64
CA GLU A 360 5.27 14.51 -9.44
C GLU A 360 5.26 15.44 -8.21
N GLN A 361 4.13 15.57 -7.52
CA GLN A 361 3.95 16.45 -6.35
C GLN A 361 3.54 15.69 -5.08
N VAL A 362 3.35 14.37 -5.14
CA VAL A 362 2.90 13.57 -3.99
C VAL A 362 3.86 13.62 -2.80
N CYS A 363 5.11 14.03 -3.02
CA CYS A 363 6.11 14.19 -1.96
C CYS A 363 6.10 15.59 -1.34
N SER A 364 5.69 16.61 -2.11
CA SER A 364 5.78 18.02 -1.69
C SER A 364 4.47 18.59 -1.17
N ILE A 365 3.31 18.06 -1.59
CA ILE A 365 2.01 18.55 -1.17
C ILE A 365 1.09 17.44 -0.66
N GLY A 366 0.28 17.78 0.34
CA GLY A 366 -0.85 16.94 0.76
C GLY A 366 -2.06 17.13 -0.16
N ALA A 367 -2.98 16.17 -0.11
CA ALA A 367 -4.28 16.33 -0.77
C ALA A 367 -5.07 17.50 -0.15
N SER A 368 -5.84 18.21 -0.98
CA SER A 368 -6.74 19.28 -0.54
C SER A 368 -8.16 18.80 -0.22
N ALA A 369 -8.51 17.60 -0.70
CA ALA A 369 -9.78 16.91 -0.44
C ALA A 369 -9.58 15.40 -0.65
N TYR A 370 -10.50 14.57 -0.16
CA TYR A 370 -10.56 13.15 -0.52
C TYR A 370 -11.45 12.90 -1.74
N THR A 371 -11.20 11.79 -2.43
CA THR A 371 -12.00 11.34 -3.59
C THR A 371 -12.91 10.15 -3.28
N GLY A 372 -12.64 9.44 -2.17
CA GLY A 372 -13.26 8.14 -1.88
C GLY A 372 -12.51 6.93 -2.43
N ARG A 373 -11.46 7.14 -3.25
CA ARG A 373 -10.68 6.06 -3.90
C ARG A 373 -9.65 5.38 -3.00
N PHE A 374 -9.29 5.98 -1.87
CA PHE A 374 -8.27 5.45 -0.98
C PHE A 374 -8.78 5.33 0.44
N ILE A 375 -8.90 4.12 0.96
CA ILE A 375 -9.22 3.84 2.36
C ILE A 375 -7.96 3.36 3.07
N HIS A 376 -7.51 4.13 4.04
CA HIS A 376 -6.42 3.81 4.96
C HIS A 376 -7.01 3.22 6.24
N ILE A 377 -6.52 2.06 6.67
CA ILE A 377 -7.02 1.38 7.87
C ILE A 377 -5.88 1.15 8.84
N GLU A 378 -5.89 1.89 9.93
CA GLU A 378 -5.02 1.67 11.09
C GLU A 378 -5.76 0.82 12.09
N GLN A 379 -5.20 -0.30 12.52
CA GLN A 379 -5.92 -1.26 13.35
C GLN A 379 -5.02 -1.95 14.36
N LYS A 380 -5.62 -2.42 15.45
CA LYS A 380 -4.98 -3.25 16.48
C LYS A 380 -4.88 -4.71 16.04
N THR A 381 -4.05 -5.47 16.74
CA THR A 381 -3.77 -6.89 16.42
C THR A 381 -5.03 -7.76 16.43
N ASN A 382 -6.00 -7.49 17.31
CA ASN A 382 -7.28 -8.21 17.34
C ASN A 382 -8.03 -8.11 16.01
N LEU A 383 -8.08 -6.93 15.38
CA LEU A 383 -8.75 -6.81 14.08
C LEU A 383 -7.92 -7.33 12.92
N ARG A 384 -6.59 -7.31 13.03
CA ARG A 384 -5.72 -7.96 12.04
C ARG A 384 -5.97 -9.47 11.98
N ALA A 385 -6.30 -10.09 13.12
CA ALA A 385 -6.71 -11.49 13.20
C ALA A 385 -8.16 -11.74 12.76
N ALA A 386 -9.02 -10.72 12.71
CA ALA A 386 -10.45 -10.81 12.37
C ALA A 386 -10.71 -10.82 10.86
N ILE A 387 -9.97 -11.66 10.12
CA ILE A 387 -9.98 -11.71 8.64
C ILE A 387 -11.38 -11.99 8.09
N ALA A 388 -12.09 -12.96 8.66
CA ALA A 388 -13.45 -13.32 8.21
C ALA A 388 -14.45 -12.17 8.39
N ASP A 389 -14.27 -11.35 9.42
CA ASP A 389 -15.13 -10.21 9.71
C ASP A 389 -14.86 -9.05 8.76
N TRP A 390 -13.59 -8.79 8.43
CA TRP A 390 -13.23 -7.85 7.36
C TRP A 390 -13.79 -8.29 6.00
N ILE A 391 -13.64 -9.56 5.63
CA ILE A 391 -14.21 -10.10 4.38
C ILE A 391 -15.72 -9.88 4.35
N ALA A 392 -16.44 -10.23 5.43
CA ALA A 392 -17.87 -10.07 5.51
C ALA A 392 -18.30 -8.59 5.43
N ALA A 393 -17.59 -7.69 6.12
CA ALA A 393 -17.88 -6.26 6.10
C ALA A 393 -17.66 -5.65 4.72
N ILE A 394 -16.53 -5.95 4.06
CA ILE A 394 -16.21 -5.44 2.73
C ILE A 394 -17.22 -5.99 1.70
N ASN A 395 -17.55 -7.28 1.75
CA ASN A 395 -18.55 -7.88 0.86
C ASN A 395 -19.95 -7.26 1.01
N ALA A 396 -20.28 -6.72 2.19
CA ALA A 396 -21.55 -6.07 2.44
C ALA A 396 -21.62 -4.64 1.86
N VAL A 397 -20.47 -3.96 1.73
CA VAL A 397 -20.37 -2.58 1.22
C VAL A 397 -20.19 -2.55 -0.30
N TRP A 398 -19.24 -3.33 -0.83
CA TRP A 398 -19.01 -3.45 -2.27
C TRP A 398 -19.69 -4.73 -2.76
N LYS A 399 -20.70 -4.59 -3.61
CA LYS A 399 -21.52 -5.70 -4.12
C LYS A 399 -21.28 -5.97 -5.59
#